data_AF-A0A6J5JLG9-F1
#
_entry.id   AF-A0A6J5JLG9-F1
#
_cell.length_a   1.000
_cell.length_b   1.000
_cell.length_c   1.000
_cell.angle_alpha   90.00
_cell.angle_beta   90.00
_cell.angle_gamma   90.00
#
_symmetry.space_group_name_H-M   'P 1'
#
loop_
_entity.id
_entity.type
_entity.pdbx_description
1 polymer ?
#
loop_
_entity_poly.entity_id
_entity_poly.type
_entity_poly.pdbx_seq_one_letter_code
_entity_poly.pdbx_strand_id
1 'polypeptide(L)'
;MRREARKEREVSETNNIDPETLSRDEYSLLLYAETVCVEYGGLLEGARMNAADMGALERFKADGILNYGRVPGRLLGTFTRGVSHWCDLTDAGWELAHKLRRARAAKSKDREPRTRVDEALAKVAA
;
A
#
# COMPACT_ATOMS: atom_id res chain seq x y z
N MET A 1 26.41 20.10 -18.61
CA MET A 1 25.15 20.58 -18.01
C MET A 1 23.85 20.09 -18.69
N ARG A 2 23.81 19.66 -19.97
CA ARG A 2 22.53 19.24 -20.61
C ARG A 2 22.11 17.77 -20.42
N ARG A 3 22.96 16.91 -19.81
CA ARG A 3 22.66 15.48 -19.61
C ARG A 3 21.94 15.18 -18.29
N GLU A 4 22.15 15.97 -17.25
CA GLU A 4 21.51 15.77 -15.94
C GLU A 4 20.04 16.21 -15.96
N ALA A 5 19.74 17.38 -16.52
CA ALA A 5 18.37 17.86 -16.69
C ALA A 5 17.50 16.99 -17.62
N ARG A 6 18.11 16.18 -18.51
CA ARG A 6 17.38 15.23 -19.37
C ARG A 6 17.04 13.94 -18.59
N LYS A 7 17.91 13.50 -17.70
CA LYS A 7 17.67 12.36 -16.80
C LYS A 7 16.61 12.70 -15.75
N GLU A 8 16.59 13.92 -15.24
CA GLU A 8 15.55 14.39 -14.31
C GLU A 8 14.19 14.59 -14.99
N ARG A 9 14.15 14.96 -16.27
CA ARG A 9 12.90 15.06 -17.04
C ARG A 9 12.35 13.69 -17.47
N GLU A 10 13.20 12.71 -17.80
CA GLU A 10 12.76 11.33 -18.11
C GLU A 10 12.23 10.57 -16.89
N VAL A 11 12.65 10.91 -15.67
CA VAL A 11 12.09 10.32 -14.43
C VAL A 11 10.71 10.90 -14.09
N SER A 12 10.32 12.03 -14.69
CA SER A 12 9.04 12.70 -14.44
C SER A 12 7.87 12.23 -15.32
N GLU A 13 8.12 11.35 -16.30
CA GLU A 13 7.07 10.78 -17.15
C GLU A 13 6.67 9.39 -16.66
N THR A 14 5.62 9.37 -15.82
CA THR A 14 4.66 8.26 -15.61
C THR A 14 5.15 6.97 -14.95
N ASN A 15 5.39 7.02 -13.63
CA ASN A 15 5.16 5.86 -12.75
C ASN A 15 3.71 5.85 -12.24
N ASN A 16 2.74 5.99 -13.15
CA ASN A 16 1.32 6.06 -12.81
C ASN A 16 0.71 4.67 -13.04
N ILE A 17 0.83 3.79 -12.04
CA ILE A 17 0.04 2.56 -12.04
C ILE A 17 -1.43 2.97 -11.96
N ASP A 18 -2.24 2.52 -12.93
CA ASP A 18 -3.68 2.72 -12.89
C ASP A 18 -4.30 1.85 -11.76
N PRO A 19 -4.94 2.46 -10.74
CA PRO A 19 -5.62 1.75 -9.67
C PRO A 19 -6.56 0.63 -10.11
N GLU A 20 -7.23 0.79 -11.26
CA GLU A 20 -8.25 -0.16 -11.75
C GLU A 20 -7.64 -1.41 -12.39
N THR A 21 -6.34 -1.37 -12.71
CA THR A 21 -5.60 -2.50 -13.31
C THR A 21 -4.92 -3.38 -12.27
N LEU A 22 -4.94 -2.98 -11.00
CA LEU A 22 -4.35 -3.75 -9.92
C LEU A 22 -5.15 -5.04 -9.68
N SER A 23 -4.43 -6.14 -9.53
CA SER A 23 -5.01 -7.35 -8.97
C SER A 23 -5.46 -7.11 -7.52
N ARG A 24 -6.36 -7.97 -7.04
CA ARG A 24 -6.84 -7.92 -5.65
C ARG A 24 -5.69 -8.02 -4.63
N ASP A 25 -4.69 -8.84 -4.92
CA ASP A 25 -3.56 -9.07 -4.02
C ASP A 25 -2.65 -7.85 -3.98
N GLU A 26 -2.29 -7.28 -5.12
CA GLU A 26 -1.53 -6.02 -5.22
C GLU A 26 -2.24 -4.86 -4.51
N TYR A 27 -3.55 -4.75 -4.71
CA TYR A 27 -4.37 -3.76 -4.05
C TYR A 27 -4.33 -3.93 -2.52
N SER A 28 -4.45 -5.17 -2.04
CA SER A 28 -4.46 -5.48 -0.61
C SER A 28 -3.09 -5.28 0.01
N LEU A 29 -2.03 -5.68 -0.70
CA LEU A 29 -0.64 -5.51 -0.30
C LEU A 29 -0.27 -4.03 -0.20
N LEU A 30 -0.62 -3.19 -1.18
CA LEU A 30 -0.24 -1.78 -1.13
C LEU A 30 -0.89 -1.07 0.06
N LEU A 31 -2.15 -1.40 0.36
CA LEU A 31 -2.82 -0.90 1.56
C LEU A 31 -2.21 -1.44 2.86
N TYR A 32 -1.74 -2.69 2.87
CA TYR A 32 -1.02 -3.26 4.00
C TYR A 32 0.34 -2.58 4.19
N ALA A 33 1.12 -2.42 3.12
CA ALA A 33 2.41 -1.73 3.10
C ALA A 33 2.27 -0.29 3.61
N GLU A 34 1.27 0.43 3.12
CA GLU A 34 0.95 1.77 3.58
C GLU A 34 0.62 1.79 5.08
N THR A 35 -0.21 0.87 5.56
CA THR A 35 -0.59 0.79 6.99
C THR A 35 0.64 0.51 7.86
N VAL A 36 1.55 -0.37 7.43
CA VAL A 36 2.78 -0.62 8.20
C VAL A 36 3.77 0.53 8.16
N CYS A 37 3.82 1.32 7.08
CA CYS A 37 4.63 2.53 7.04
C CYS A 37 4.13 3.56 8.08
N VAL A 38 2.81 3.73 8.20
CA VAL A 38 2.20 4.67 9.17
C VAL A 38 2.34 4.20 10.61
N GLU A 39 1.91 2.97 10.89
CA GLU A 39 1.68 2.52 12.28
C GLU A 39 2.81 1.66 12.84
N TYR A 40 3.64 1.08 11.96
CA TYR A 40 4.54 0.00 12.33
C TYR A 40 5.96 0.19 11.80
N GLY A 41 6.33 1.44 11.48
CA GLY A 41 7.69 1.81 11.08
C GLY A 41 8.18 1.15 9.79
N GLY A 42 7.27 0.80 8.88
CA GLY A 42 7.60 0.14 7.61
C GLY A 42 8.00 -1.32 7.74
N LEU A 43 7.69 -1.98 8.87
CA LEU A 43 8.08 -3.37 9.11
C LEU A 43 6.99 -4.36 8.72
N LEU A 44 7.33 -5.27 7.80
CA LEU A 44 6.45 -6.27 7.22
C LEU A 44 6.65 -7.64 7.89
N GLU A 45 5.55 -8.34 8.14
CA GLU A 45 5.54 -9.72 8.63
C GLU A 45 5.42 -10.69 7.44
N GLY A 46 6.54 -11.23 6.96
CA GLY A 46 6.52 -12.14 5.81
C GLY A 46 5.71 -13.42 6.04
N ALA A 47 5.46 -13.82 7.29
CA ALA A 47 4.55 -14.94 7.59
C ALA A 47 3.07 -14.66 7.22
N ARG A 48 2.70 -13.38 7.04
CA ARG A 48 1.38 -12.95 6.60
C ARG A 48 1.29 -12.71 5.09
N MET A 49 2.41 -12.87 4.39
CA MET A 49 2.53 -12.60 2.96
C MET A 49 2.58 -13.92 2.19
N ASN A 50 1.77 -14.02 1.14
CA ASN A 50 1.83 -15.14 0.22
C ASN A 50 2.82 -14.88 -0.93
N ALA A 51 2.97 -15.83 -1.86
CA ALA A 51 3.87 -15.67 -3.00
C ALA A 51 3.46 -14.54 -3.96
N ALA A 52 2.16 -14.27 -4.10
CA ALA A 52 1.65 -13.16 -4.91
C ALA A 52 1.99 -11.82 -4.28
N ASP A 53 1.91 -11.70 -2.95
CA ASP A 53 2.33 -10.49 -2.22
C ASP A 53 3.83 -10.22 -2.44
N MET A 54 4.67 -11.25 -2.39
CA MET A 54 6.10 -11.09 -2.68
C MET A 54 6.35 -10.66 -4.13
N GLY A 55 5.61 -11.22 -5.09
CA GLY A 55 5.70 -10.80 -6.50
C GLY A 55 5.25 -9.36 -6.71
N ALA A 56 4.20 -8.94 -6.01
CA ALA A 56 3.71 -7.56 -6.05
C ALA A 56 4.70 -6.57 -5.42
N LEU A 57 5.43 -6.93 -4.36
CA LEU A 57 6.51 -6.10 -3.83
C LEU A 57 7.62 -5.87 -4.86
N GLU A 58 8.05 -6.92 -5.57
CA GLU A 58 9.05 -6.79 -6.64
C GLU A 58 8.56 -5.89 -7.77
N ARG A 59 7.31 -6.09 -8.21
CA ARG A 59 6.70 -5.25 -9.23
C ARG A 59 6.65 -3.79 -8.78
N PHE A 60 6.12 -3.50 -7.59
CA PHE A 60 6.02 -2.14 -7.07
C PHE A 60 7.38 -1.48 -6.88
N LYS A 61 8.42 -2.25 -6.57
CA LYS A 61 9.80 -1.74 -6.55
C LYS A 61 10.30 -1.38 -7.94
N ALA A 62 10.07 -2.24 -8.93
CA ALA A 62 10.43 -1.97 -10.32
C ALA A 62 9.69 -0.73 -10.86
N ASP A 63 8.42 -0.57 -10.49
CA ASP A 63 7.55 0.55 -10.88
C ASP A 63 7.80 1.83 -10.04
N GLY A 64 8.75 1.82 -9.09
CA GLY A 64 9.10 2.98 -8.27
C GLY A 64 7.99 3.42 -7.30
N ILE A 65 7.08 2.53 -6.93
CA ILE A 65 5.98 2.76 -5.98
C ILE A 65 6.46 2.59 -4.54
N LEU A 66 7.37 1.66 -4.29
CA LEU A 66 7.92 1.43 -2.96
C LEU A 66 9.34 0.90 -3.04
N ASN A 67 10.10 1.10 -1.96
CA ASN A 67 11.33 0.38 -1.71
C ASN A 67 11.07 -0.71 -0.68
N TYR A 68 11.75 -1.84 -0.81
CA TYR A 68 11.68 -2.89 0.18
C TYR A 68 12.92 -3.78 0.19
N GLY A 69 13.10 -4.49 1.30
CA GLY A 69 14.16 -5.46 1.47
C GLY A 69 13.95 -6.38 2.67
N ARG A 70 14.89 -7.32 2.85
CA ARG A 70 14.91 -8.21 4.01
C ARG A 70 15.52 -7.53 5.22
N VAL A 71 14.97 -7.81 6.39
CA VAL A 71 15.61 -7.45 7.65
C VAL A 71 16.79 -8.40 7.89
N PRO A 72 18.01 -7.89 8.21
CA PRO A 72 19.15 -8.72 8.54
C PRO A 72 18.84 -9.70 9.69
N GLY A 73 19.25 -10.97 9.55
CA GLY A 73 18.95 -12.03 10.52
C GLY A 73 19.32 -11.68 11.97
N ARG A 74 20.45 -10.99 12.16
CA ARG A 74 20.92 -10.52 13.49
C ARG A 74 19.97 -9.53 14.19
N LEU A 75 19.05 -8.90 13.46
CA LEU A 75 18.09 -7.93 13.98
C LEU A 75 16.71 -8.53 14.23
N LEU A 76 16.44 -9.76 13.79
CA LEU A 76 15.11 -10.36 13.89
C LEU A 76 14.63 -10.50 15.35
N GLY A 77 15.54 -10.74 16.30
CA GLY A 77 15.23 -10.82 17.73
C GLY A 77 15.00 -9.47 18.42
N THR A 78 15.20 -8.36 17.71
CA THR A 78 15.00 -7.01 18.25
C THR A 78 13.53 -6.57 18.17
N PHE A 79 12.73 -7.20 17.31
CA PHE A 79 11.34 -6.83 17.10
C PHE A 79 10.40 -7.80 17.83
N THR A 80 9.33 -7.27 18.42
CA THR A 80 8.32 -8.08 19.15
C THR A 80 7.39 -8.85 18.22
N ARG A 81 7.46 -8.59 16.92
CA ARG A 81 6.61 -9.16 15.87
C ARG A 81 7.44 -10.03 14.94
N GLY A 82 6.81 -10.95 14.21
CA GLY A 82 7.43 -11.81 13.20
C GLY A 82 7.90 -11.06 11.94
N VAL A 83 8.58 -9.94 12.14
CA VAL A 83 9.12 -9.06 11.09
C VAL A 83 10.18 -9.82 10.32
N SER A 84 10.13 -9.72 9.01
CA SER A 84 11.16 -10.30 8.13
C SER A 84 11.56 -9.40 6.98
N HIS A 85 10.73 -8.42 6.66
CA HIS A 85 10.98 -7.44 5.60
C HIS A 85 10.72 -6.03 6.11
N TRP A 86 11.31 -5.06 5.43
CA TRP A 86 11.00 -3.65 5.59
C TRP A 86 10.53 -3.11 4.25
N CYS A 87 9.67 -2.08 4.28
CA CYS A 87 9.31 -1.29 3.13
C CYS A 87 9.23 0.19 3.48
N ASP A 88 9.32 1.01 2.44
CA ASP A 88 9.06 2.44 2.49
C ASP A 88 8.36 2.86 1.19
N LEU A 89 7.36 3.72 1.27
CA LEU A 89 6.61 4.18 0.11
C LEU A 89 7.28 5.42 -0.49
N THR A 90 7.36 5.46 -1.82
CA THR A 90 7.69 6.70 -2.52
C THR A 90 6.49 7.64 -2.50
N ASP A 91 6.68 8.90 -2.89
CA ASP A 91 5.57 9.86 -3.03
C ASP A 91 4.47 9.32 -3.97
N ALA A 92 4.87 8.70 -5.09
CA ALA A 92 3.95 8.05 -6.02
C ALA A 92 3.20 6.87 -5.36
N GLY A 93 3.88 6.10 -4.51
CA GLY A 93 3.26 5.05 -3.70
C GLY A 93 2.23 5.56 -2.71
N TRP A 94 2.53 6.67 -2.03
CA TRP A 94 1.59 7.34 -1.13
C TRP A 94 0.35 7.84 -1.87
N GLU A 95 0.53 8.49 -3.03
CA GLU A 95 -0.58 8.95 -3.85
C GLU A 95 -1.46 7.78 -4.33
N LEU A 96 -0.85 6.71 -4.80
CA LEU A 96 -1.56 5.51 -5.24
C LEU A 96 -2.33 4.88 -4.08
N ALA A 97 -1.67 4.65 -2.94
CA ALA A 97 -2.30 4.07 -1.75
C ALA A 97 -3.46 4.93 -1.23
N HIS A 98 -3.34 6.27 -1.29
CA HIS A 98 -4.43 7.17 -0.96
C HIS A 98 -5.64 6.97 -1.88
N LYS A 99 -5.42 6.92 -3.20
CA LYS A 99 -6.48 6.63 -4.19
C LYS A 99 -7.17 5.29 -3.88
N LEU A 100 -6.39 4.25 -3.60
CA LEU A 100 -6.94 2.93 -3.25
C LEU A 100 -7.79 2.99 -1.97
N ARG A 101 -7.31 3.64 -0.90
CA ARG A 101 -8.09 3.79 0.35
C ARG A 101 -9.43 4.45 0.12
N ARG A 102 -9.44 5.54 -0.67
CA ARG A 102 -10.69 6.25 -1.02
C ARG A 102 -11.65 5.34 -1.78
N ALA A 103 -11.15 4.56 -2.74
CA ALA A 103 -11.96 3.57 -3.46
C ALA A 103 -12.51 2.46 -2.52
N ARG A 104 -11.70 1.96 -1.58
CA ARG A 104 -12.13 0.96 -0.59
C ARG A 104 -13.22 1.50 0.34
N ALA A 105 -13.06 2.74 0.78
CA ALA A 105 -14.02 3.41 1.64
C ALA A 105 -15.35 3.66 0.91
N ALA A 106 -15.31 4.02 -0.38
CA ALA A 106 -16.50 4.18 -1.21
C ALA A 106 -17.30 2.86 -1.29
N LYS A 107 -16.62 1.74 -1.60
CA LYS A 107 -17.21 0.38 -1.61
C LYS A 107 -17.75 -0.07 -0.25
N SER A 108 -17.34 0.57 0.84
CA SER A 108 -17.76 0.21 2.19
C SER A 108 -19.09 0.83 2.60
N LYS A 109 -19.57 1.86 1.88
CA LYS A 109 -20.89 2.46 2.11
C LYS A 109 -22.04 1.49 1.83
N ASP A 110 -21.82 0.56 0.93
CA ASP A 110 -22.80 -0.47 0.55
C ASP A 110 -22.76 -1.70 1.46
N ARG A 111 -21.97 -1.66 2.56
CA ARG A 111 -21.87 -2.79 3.49
C ARG A 111 -23.02 -2.77 4.49
N GLU A 112 -23.61 -3.94 4.67
CA GLU A 112 -24.78 -4.23 5.51
C GLU A 112 -24.75 -3.62 6.94
N PRO A 113 -23.60 -3.53 7.64
CA PRO A 113 -23.57 -2.89 8.96
C PRO A 113 -23.80 -1.37 8.90
N ARG A 114 -23.31 -0.68 7.86
CA ARG A 114 -23.44 0.78 7.72
C ARG A 114 -24.87 1.17 7.34
N THR A 115 -25.49 0.37 6.46
CA THR A 115 -26.87 0.57 6.03
C THR A 115 -27.86 0.39 7.18
N ARG A 116 -27.65 -0.60 8.07
CA ARG A 116 -28.45 -0.76 9.30
C ARG A 116 -28.43 0.47 10.20
N VAL A 117 -27.28 1.14 10.31
CA VAL A 117 -27.17 2.40 11.06
C VAL A 117 -27.92 3.52 10.35
N ASP A 118 -27.81 3.64 9.02
CA ASP A 118 -28.57 4.63 8.25
C ASP A 118 -30.09 4.44 8.37
N GLU A 119 -30.57 3.20 8.29
CA GLU A 119 -31.97 2.86 8.50
C GLU A 119 -32.45 3.18 9.91
N ALA A 120 -31.63 2.91 10.93
CA ALA A 120 -31.94 3.25 12.31
C ALA A 120 -32.01 4.77 12.52
N LEU A 121 -31.06 5.53 11.95
CA LEU A 121 -31.06 7.00 12.02
C LEU A 121 -32.26 7.60 11.28
N ALA A 122 -32.63 7.06 10.12
CA ALA A 122 -33.80 7.52 9.37
C ALA A 122 -35.12 7.31 10.14
N LYS A 123 -35.23 6.23 10.92
CA LYS A 123 -36.40 5.95 11.78
C LYS A 123 -36.48 6.88 12.99
N VAL A 124 -35.35 7.36 13.50
CA VAL A 124 -35.32 8.31 14.64
C VAL A 124 -35.58 9.74 14.19
N ALA A 125 -35.26 10.07 12.93
CA ALA A 125 -35.48 11.39 12.35
C ALA A 125 -36.89 11.59 11.75
N ALA A 126 -37.71 10.54 11.67
CA ALA A 126 -39.09 10.54 11.20
C ALA A 126 -40.09 10.60 12.36
#